data_AF-A0A815E3H9-F1
#
_entry.id   AF-A0A815E3H9-F1
#
_cell.length_a   1.000
_cell.length_b   1.000
_cell.length_c   1.000
_cell.angle_alpha   90.00
_cell.angle_beta   90.00
_cell.angle_gamma   90.00
#
_symmetry.space_group_name_H-M   'P 1'
#
loop_
_entity.id
_entity.type
_entity.pdbx_description
1 polymer ?
#
loop_
_entity_poly.entity_id
_entity_poly.type
_entity_poly.pdbx_seq_one_letter_code
_entity_poly.pdbx_strand_id
1 'polypeptide(L)'
;MAGVAKLFDGHILDKSNRNVDLNDDRYKGKVIGLYFSAHWCPPCRGFTPILVDFYNKYGSEKKLEIIFISSDNDEGSFNEYYQEMPWLTLDFKEREKKNELDEKFQVDGIPTLILLDGNSGNILCKDARQEIQFNDKQGDRFPWTSSSEATKKSSRSCICC
;
A
#
# COMPACT_ATOMS: atom_id res chain seq x y z
N MET A 1 6.98 17.88 5.23
CA MET A 1 6.69 16.44 5.28
C MET A 1 7.57 15.72 4.27
N ALA A 2 8.21 14.62 4.65
CA ALA A 2 9.07 13.82 3.77
C ALA A 2 8.38 12.48 3.44
N GLY A 3 8.56 11.98 2.21
CA GLY A 3 8.09 10.65 1.83
C GLY A 3 6.58 10.50 1.65
N VAL A 4 6.09 9.29 1.93
CA VAL A 4 4.70 8.82 1.70
C VAL A 4 3.65 9.61 2.48
N ALA A 5 3.99 10.17 3.65
CA ALA A 5 3.06 10.91 4.51
C ALA A 5 2.48 12.15 3.83
N LYS A 6 3.23 12.78 2.92
CA LYS A 6 2.77 13.94 2.12
C LYS A 6 1.66 13.57 1.14
N LEU A 7 1.48 12.28 0.82
CA LEU A 7 0.44 11.84 -0.11
C LEU A 7 -0.95 11.82 0.53
N PHE A 8 -1.03 11.80 1.85
CA PHE A 8 -2.28 11.61 2.57
C PHE A 8 -2.61 12.75 3.53
N ASP A 9 -1.69 13.72 3.71
CA ASP A 9 -1.85 14.89 4.58
C ASP A 9 -2.33 14.57 6.01
N GLY A 10 -2.04 13.36 6.48
CA GLY A 10 -2.47 12.87 7.79
C GLY A 10 -3.89 12.30 7.84
N HIS A 11 -4.60 12.10 6.74
CA HIS A 11 -5.97 11.56 6.75
C HIS A 11 -6.03 10.02 6.77
N ILE A 12 -5.02 9.37 7.37
CA ILE A 12 -4.98 7.92 7.51
C ILE A 12 -5.58 7.52 8.85
N LEU A 13 -6.43 6.50 8.84
CA LEU A 13 -7.15 5.99 9.98
C LEU A 13 -6.70 4.56 10.31
N ASP A 14 -6.60 4.27 11.60
CA ASP A 14 -6.47 2.92 12.12
C ASP A 14 -7.85 2.25 12.31
N LYS A 15 -7.83 0.99 12.75
CA LYS A 15 -9.03 0.22 13.09
C LYS A 15 -9.88 0.81 14.20
N SER A 16 -9.29 1.66 15.05
CA SER A 16 -10.00 2.39 16.10
C SER A 16 -10.51 3.75 15.62
N ASN A 17 -10.46 4.01 14.31
CA ASN A 17 -10.84 5.28 13.70
C ASN A 17 -10.00 6.46 14.19
N ARG A 18 -8.75 6.20 14.60
CA ARG A 18 -7.80 7.21 15.05
C ARG A 18 -6.87 7.59 13.92
N ASN A 19 -6.57 8.88 13.86
CA ASN A 19 -5.61 9.44 12.92
C ASN A 19 -4.20 8.90 13.18
N VAL A 20 -3.55 8.36 12.14
CA VAL A 20 -2.20 7.83 12.18
C VAL A 20 -1.28 8.67 11.32
N ASP A 21 -0.22 9.20 11.94
CA ASP A 21 0.85 9.88 11.21
C ASP A 21 1.86 8.85 10.64
N LEU A 22 1.93 8.77 9.32
CA LEU A 22 2.90 7.94 8.60
C LEU A 22 4.36 8.44 8.74
N ASN A 23 4.59 9.64 9.30
CA ASN A 23 5.93 10.12 9.63
C ASN A 23 6.51 9.49 10.91
N ASP A 24 5.72 8.74 11.67
CA ASP A 24 6.19 8.03 12.86
C ASP A 24 7.31 7.04 12.49
N ASP A 25 8.32 6.92 13.35
CA ASP A 25 9.43 5.99 13.18
C ASP A 25 8.96 4.52 13.03
N ARG A 26 7.74 4.22 13.50
CA ARG A 26 7.08 2.92 13.27
C ARG A 26 6.84 2.59 11.80
N TYR A 27 6.69 3.58 10.92
CA TYR A 27 6.45 3.40 9.49
C TYR A 27 7.66 3.75 8.63
N LYS A 28 8.68 4.38 9.21
CA LYS A 28 9.95 4.61 8.52
C LYS A 28 10.68 3.31 8.24
N GLY A 29 11.13 3.15 6.99
CA GLY A 29 11.81 1.96 6.50
C GLY A 29 10.88 0.78 6.24
N LYS A 30 9.56 0.98 6.33
CA LYS A 30 8.55 0.05 5.85
C LYS A 30 8.25 0.26 4.37
N VAL A 31 7.76 -0.77 3.73
CA VAL A 31 7.14 -0.69 2.39
C VAL A 31 5.66 -0.41 2.59
N ILE A 32 5.13 0.60 1.91
CA ILE A 32 3.73 0.98 2.00
C ILE A 32 2.99 0.49 0.76
N GLY A 33 2.03 -0.43 0.93
CA GLY A 33 1.15 -0.92 -0.12
C GLY A 33 -0.14 -0.11 -0.18
N LEU A 34 -0.37 0.61 -1.27
CA LEU A 34 -1.64 1.27 -1.55
C LEU A 34 -2.57 0.27 -2.23
N TYR A 35 -3.63 -0.10 -1.51
CA TYR A 35 -4.59 -1.10 -1.96
C TYR A 35 -5.89 -0.42 -2.41
N PHE A 36 -6.06 -0.29 -3.72
CA PHE A 36 -7.25 0.26 -4.35
C PHE A 36 -8.25 -0.87 -4.58
N SER A 37 -9.38 -0.84 -3.86
CA SER A 37 -10.38 -1.90 -3.92
C SER A 37 -11.78 -1.38 -3.53
N ALA A 38 -12.80 -2.17 -3.81
CA ALA A 38 -14.18 -1.89 -3.43
C ALA A 38 -14.95 -3.17 -3.14
N HIS A 39 -15.90 -3.10 -2.21
CA HIS A 39 -16.74 -4.20 -1.79
C HIS A 39 -17.63 -4.72 -2.93
N TRP A 40 -18.18 -3.80 -3.73
CA TRP A 40 -19.08 -4.12 -4.84
C TRP A 40 -18.38 -4.90 -5.98
N CYS A 41 -17.05 -4.97 -5.99
CA CYS A 41 -16.26 -5.56 -7.06
C CYS A 41 -15.98 -7.06 -6.79
N PRO A 42 -16.52 -8.00 -7.59
CA PRO A 42 -16.30 -9.44 -7.38
C PRO A 42 -14.83 -9.88 -7.35
N PRO A 43 -13.95 -9.46 -8.29
CA PRO A 43 -12.54 -9.86 -8.24
C PRO A 43 -11.78 -9.25 -7.05
N CYS A 44 -12.26 -8.13 -6.47
CA CYS A 44 -11.70 -7.58 -5.24
C CYS A 44 -11.90 -8.53 -4.06
N ARG A 45 -13.13 -8.97 -3.83
CA ARG A 45 -13.46 -9.90 -2.74
C ARG A 45 -12.71 -11.22 -2.81
N GLY A 46 -12.34 -11.67 -4.01
CA GLY A 46 -11.48 -12.86 -4.18
C GLY A 46 -10.01 -12.62 -3.87
N PHE A 47 -9.50 -11.40 -4.06
CA PHE A 47 -8.08 -11.06 -3.85
C PHE A 47 -7.78 -10.65 -2.39
N THR A 48 -8.71 -9.96 -1.73
CA THR A 48 -8.56 -9.53 -0.33
C THR A 48 -8.14 -10.64 0.62
N PRO A 49 -8.79 -11.81 0.68
CA PRO A 49 -8.37 -12.89 1.59
C PRO A 49 -6.94 -13.38 1.29
N ILE A 50 -6.54 -13.41 0.01
CA ILE A 50 -5.17 -13.78 -0.39
C ILE A 50 -4.17 -12.74 0.14
N LEU A 51 -4.51 -11.46 0.02
CA LEU A 51 -3.67 -10.36 0.49
C LEU A 51 -3.59 -10.35 2.03
N VAL A 52 -4.69 -10.63 2.73
CA VAL A 52 -4.74 -10.76 4.19
C VAL A 52 -3.84 -11.91 4.65
N ASP A 53 -3.94 -13.08 4.01
CA ASP A 53 -3.07 -14.22 4.31
C ASP A 53 -1.58 -13.89 4.10
N PHE A 54 -1.26 -13.20 3.01
CA PHE A 54 0.10 -12.75 2.72
C PHE A 54 0.61 -11.77 3.79
N TYR A 55 -0.21 -10.78 4.15
CA TYR A 55 0.12 -9.77 5.16
C TYR A 55 0.34 -10.42 6.54
N ASN A 56 -0.54 -11.35 6.93
CA ASN A 56 -0.41 -12.04 8.22
C ASN A 56 0.84 -12.92 8.29
N LYS A 57 1.22 -13.56 7.19
CA LYS A 57 2.42 -14.44 7.13
C LYS A 57 3.71 -13.67 7.02
N TYR A 58 3.76 -12.67 6.14
CA TYR A 58 5.02 -12.04 5.70
C TYR A 58 5.10 -10.55 5.99
N GLY A 59 3.99 -9.89 6.35
CA GLY A 59 3.95 -8.44 6.51
C GLY A 59 4.93 -7.93 7.57
N SER A 60 5.04 -8.65 8.70
CA SER A 60 6.00 -8.31 9.77
C SER A 60 7.46 -8.49 9.34
N GLU A 61 7.79 -9.61 8.70
CA GLU A 61 9.15 -9.92 8.23
C GLU A 61 9.59 -8.94 7.13
N LYS A 62 8.70 -8.69 6.17
CA LYS A 62 8.95 -7.84 5.00
C LYS A 62 8.70 -6.36 5.27
N LYS A 63 8.36 -5.99 6.51
CA LYS A 63 8.05 -4.63 6.93
C LYS A 63 7.02 -3.96 6.02
N LEU A 64 6.01 -4.70 5.60
CA LEU A 64 4.94 -4.21 4.73
C LEU A 64 3.82 -3.63 5.58
N GLU A 65 3.39 -2.42 5.24
CA GLU A 65 2.17 -1.80 5.76
C GLU A 65 1.21 -1.55 4.61
N ILE A 66 -0.07 -1.82 4.78
CA ILE A 66 -1.07 -1.63 3.72
C ILE A 66 -2.00 -0.47 4.10
N ILE A 67 -2.31 0.37 3.12
CA ILE A 67 -3.30 1.44 3.23
C ILE A 67 -4.41 1.12 2.24
N PHE A 68 -5.58 0.83 2.78
CA PHE A 68 -6.78 0.64 2.01
C PHE A 68 -7.30 1.96 1.47
N ILE A 69 -7.53 2.01 0.17
CA ILE A 69 -8.14 3.13 -0.53
C ILE A 69 -9.43 2.60 -1.14
N SER A 70 -10.54 2.92 -0.50
CA SER A 70 -11.85 2.45 -0.92
C SER A 70 -12.33 3.21 -2.16
N SER A 71 -12.81 2.45 -3.13
CA SER A 71 -13.61 2.93 -4.27
C SER A 71 -15.10 2.62 -4.09
N ASP A 72 -15.56 2.38 -2.86
CA ASP A 72 -16.98 2.19 -2.55
C ASP A 72 -17.76 3.49 -2.66
N ASN A 73 -19.06 3.38 -2.97
CA ASN A 73 -19.93 4.55 -3.13
C ASN A 73 -20.61 4.96 -1.82
N ASP A 74 -20.70 4.03 -0.87
CA ASP A 74 -21.37 4.22 0.41
C ASP A 74 -20.48 3.78 1.58
N GLU A 75 -20.64 4.48 2.70
CA GLU A 75 -19.85 4.25 3.92
C GLU A 75 -20.19 2.90 4.59
N GLY A 76 -21.42 2.40 4.38
CA GLY A 76 -21.85 1.09 4.90
C GLY A 76 -21.01 -0.04 4.32
N SER A 77 -20.97 -0.14 2.98
CA SER A 77 -20.17 -1.12 2.25
C SER A 77 -18.68 -0.98 2.54
N PHE A 78 -18.19 0.26 2.65
CA PHE A 78 -16.81 0.54 3.07
C PHE A 78 -16.51 -0.08 4.45
N ASN A 79 -17.35 0.18 5.45
CA ASN A 79 -17.13 -0.29 6.80
C ASN A 79 -17.21 -1.82 6.91
N GLU A 80 -18.20 -2.44 6.27
CA GLU A 80 -18.34 -3.90 6.22
C GLU A 80 -17.09 -4.55 5.63
N TYR A 81 -16.63 -4.03 4.49
CA TYR A 81 -15.47 -4.60 3.80
C TYR A 81 -14.15 -4.31 4.52
N TYR A 82 -14.02 -3.13 5.12
CA TYR A 82 -12.85 -2.79 5.89
C TYR A 82 -12.70 -3.70 7.11
N GLN A 83 -13.79 -4.16 7.75
CA GLN A 83 -13.71 -5.06 8.91
C GLN A 83 -12.95 -6.36 8.64
N GLU A 84 -12.92 -6.84 7.40
CA GLU A 84 -12.22 -8.07 7.01
C GLU A 84 -10.69 -7.90 6.87
N MET A 85 -10.21 -6.65 6.85
CA MET A 85 -8.80 -6.33 6.60
C MET A 85 -8.07 -5.97 7.90
N PRO A 86 -6.80 -6.35 8.14
CA PRO A 86 -6.09 -6.02 9.38
C PRO A 86 -5.32 -4.68 9.35
N TRP A 87 -5.35 -3.94 8.24
CA TRP A 87 -4.45 -2.81 7.97
C TRP A 87 -5.14 -1.43 8.06
N LEU A 88 -4.40 -0.35 7.71
CA LEU A 88 -4.85 1.05 7.78
C LEU A 88 -5.77 1.40 6.60
N THR A 89 -6.52 2.51 6.71
CA THR A 89 -7.37 3.01 5.63
C THR A 89 -7.21 4.51 5.44
N LEU A 90 -7.43 5.01 4.23
CA LEU A 90 -7.76 6.41 4.01
C LEU A 90 -9.17 6.67 4.55
N ASP A 91 -9.38 7.84 5.15
CA ASP A 91 -10.73 8.28 5.54
C ASP A 91 -11.66 8.29 4.31
N PHE A 92 -12.81 7.62 4.44
CA PHE A 92 -13.81 7.54 3.38
C PHE A 92 -14.31 8.92 2.92
N LYS A 93 -14.24 9.93 3.80
CA LYS A 93 -14.64 11.31 3.49
C LYS A 93 -13.69 11.99 2.50
N GLU A 94 -12.43 11.54 2.42
CA GLU A 94 -11.38 12.15 1.59
C GLU A 94 -11.44 11.66 0.14
N ARG A 95 -12.61 11.84 -0.48
CA ARG A 95 -12.87 11.42 -1.87
C ARG A 95 -12.01 12.17 -2.87
N GLU A 96 -11.75 13.44 -2.63
CA GLU A 96 -10.85 14.25 -3.45
C GLU A 96 -9.43 13.68 -3.42
N LYS A 97 -8.93 13.35 -2.23
CA LYS A 97 -7.62 12.73 -2.05
C LYS A 97 -7.52 11.38 -2.74
N LYS A 98 -8.56 10.56 -2.66
CA LYS A 98 -8.65 9.31 -3.40
C LYS A 98 -8.50 9.54 -4.91
N ASN A 99 -9.21 10.52 -5.47
CA ASN A 99 -9.12 10.83 -6.91
C ASN A 99 -7.73 11.35 -7.30
N GLU A 100 -7.10 12.20 -6.49
CA GLU A 100 -5.71 12.63 -6.71
C GLU A 100 -4.74 11.44 -6.77
N LEU A 101 -4.93 10.44 -5.91
CA LEU A 101 -4.10 9.23 -5.87
C LEU A 101 -4.33 8.35 -7.10
N ASP A 102 -5.59 8.16 -7.51
CA ASP A 102 -5.91 7.40 -8.73
C ASP A 102 -5.24 8.02 -9.96
N GLU A 103 -5.35 9.33 -10.14
CA GLU A 103 -4.74 10.04 -11.26
C GLU A 103 -3.21 9.97 -11.20
N LYS A 104 -2.64 10.20 -10.01
CA LYS A 104 -1.19 10.19 -9.80
C LYS A 104 -0.55 8.84 -10.09
N PHE A 105 -1.22 7.76 -9.70
CA PHE A 105 -0.73 6.41 -9.89
C PHE A 105 -1.24 5.74 -11.17
N GLN A 106 -2.15 6.41 -11.89
CA GLN A 106 -2.80 5.92 -13.11
C GLN A 106 -3.54 4.59 -12.85
N VAL A 107 -4.38 4.59 -11.82
CA VAL A 107 -5.18 3.41 -11.43
C VAL A 107 -6.41 3.33 -12.32
N ASP A 108 -6.32 2.58 -13.42
CA ASP A 108 -7.42 2.42 -14.37
C ASP A 108 -8.44 1.35 -13.97
N GLY A 109 -8.15 0.55 -12.93
CA GLY A 109 -9.03 -0.53 -12.50
C GLY A 109 -8.72 -1.08 -11.11
N ILE A 110 -9.69 -1.78 -10.54
CA ILE A 110 -9.59 -2.45 -9.23
C ILE A 110 -9.80 -3.97 -9.37
N PRO A 111 -9.20 -4.80 -8.49
CA PRO A 111 -8.26 -4.42 -7.43
C PRO A 111 -6.85 -4.13 -7.98
N THR A 112 -6.22 -3.08 -7.46
CA THR A 112 -4.84 -2.69 -7.77
C THR A 112 -4.05 -2.51 -6.48
N LEU A 113 -2.81 -3.02 -6.44
CA LEU A 113 -1.92 -2.92 -5.28
C LEU A 113 -0.58 -2.34 -5.72
N ILE A 114 -0.26 -1.16 -5.20
CA ILE A 114 0.96 -0.43 -5.54
C ILE A 114 1.86 -0.37 -4.31
N LEU A 115 3.10 -0.81 -4.45
CA LEU A 115 4.10 -0.74 -3.38
C LEU A 115 4.93 0.53 -3.52
N LEU A 116 5.04 1.26 -2.42
CA LEU A 116 5.83 2.46 -2.28
C LEU A 116 6.91 2.28 -1.22
N ASP A 117 8.04 2.97 -1.39
CA ASP A 117 9.04 3.11 -0.35
C ASP A 117 8.53 4.09 0.72
N GLY A 118 8.45 3.66 1.99
CA GLY A 118 7.93 4.51 3.07
C GLY A 118 8.79 5.74 3.36
N ASN A 119 10.09 5.72 3.07
CA ASN A 119 11.00 6.85 3.29
C ASN A 119 10.96 7.84 2.15
N SER A 120 11.08 7.35 0.91
CA SER A 120 11.19 8.19 -0.27
C SER A 120 9.84 8.54 -0.90
N GLY A 121 8.82 7.67 -0.72
CA GLY A 121 7.56 7.75 -1.45
C GLY A 121 7.68 7.34 -2.92
N ASN A 122 8.79 6.69 -3.30
CA ASN A 122 9.02 6.19 -4.65
C ASN A 122 8.19 4.93 -4.92
N ILE A 123 7.80 4.71 -6.17
CA ILE A 123 7.03 3.55 -6.58
C ILE A 123 7.97 2.37 -6.80
N LEU A 124 7.90 1.38 -5.92
CA LEU A 124 8.66 0.14 -6.04
C LEU A 124 8.03 -0.80 -7.07
N CYS A 125 6.71 -1.02 -6.97
CA CYS A 125 5.97 -1.95 -7.81
C CYS A 125 4.55 -1.45 -8.04
N LYS A 126 4.06 -1.40 -9.29
CA LYS A 126 2.67 -1.05 -9.61
C LYS A 126 1.73 -2.25 -9.69
N ASP A 127 2.28 -3.43 -9.98
CA ASP A 127 1.52 -4.64 -10.32
C ASP A 127 1.64 -5.73 -9.23
N ALA A 128 1.82 -5.34 -7.97
CA ALA A 128 2.08 -6.27 -6.87
C ALA A 128 0.95 -7.29 -6.65
N ARG A 129 -0.27 -6.98 -7.10
CA ARG A 129 -1.37 -7.94 -7.15
C ARG A 129 -1.01 -9.18 -7.98
N GLN A 130 -0.45 -9.00 -9.18
CA GLN A 130 -0.13 -10.13 -10.06
C GLN A 130 0.97 -10.99 -9.45
N GLU A 131 1.95 -10.34 -8.82
CA GLU A 131 3.03 -11.03 -8.12
C GLU A 131 2.48 -11.92 -6.99
N ILE A 132 1.68 -11.37 -6.08
CA ILE A 132 1.11 -12.12 -4.95
C ILE A 132 0.18 -13.24 -5.43
N GLN A 133 -0.62 -12.99 -6.47
CA GLN A 133 -1.65 -13.92 -6.91
C GLN A 133 -1.10 -15.07 -7.77
N PHE A 134 -0.11 -14.80 -8.64
CA PHE A 134 0.31 -15.75 -9.69
C PHE A 134 1.80 -16.10 -9.66
N ASN A 135 2.70 -15.15 -9.39
CA ASN A 135 4.14 -15.36 -9.61
C ASN A 135 4.88 -15.77 -8.34
N ASP A 136 4.59 -15.13 -7.21
CA ASP A 136 5.38 -15.20 -5.99
C ASP A 136 4.49 -15.10 -4.75
N LYS A 137 3.77 -16.19 -4.49
CA LYS A 137 2.84 -16.32 -3.35
C LYS A 137 3.54 -16.24 -1.98
N GLN A 138 4.85 -16.44 -1.93
CA GLN A 138 5.65 -16.41 -0.71
C GLN A 138 6.38 -15.07 -0.52
N GLY A 139 6.45 -14.24 -1.56
CA GLY A 139 7.15 -12.96 -1.53
C GLY A 139 8.67 -13.11 -1.49
N ASP A 140 9.21 -14.17 -2.07
CA ASP A 140 10.66 -14.43 -2.15
C ASP A 140 11.40 -13.30 -2.91
N ARG A 141 10.71 -12.63 -3.84
CA ARG A 141 11.22 -11.51 -4.65
C ARG A 141 10.69 -10.14 -4.22
N PHE A 142 9.98 -10.07 -3.09
CA PHE A 142 9.49 -8.82 -2.53
C PHE A 142 10.64 -7.81 -2.32
N PRO A 143 10.49 -6.51 -2.64
CA PRO A 143 9.24 -5.79 -3.01
C PRO A 143 8.98 -5.71 -4.51
N TRP A 144 9.48 -6.65 -5.32
CA TRP A 144 9.26 -6.73 -6.77
C TRP A 144 9.55 -5.41 -7.48
N THR A 145 10.70 -4.81 -7.16
CA THR A 145 11.11 -3.54 -7.73
C THR A 145 11.21 -3.66 -9.25
N SER A 146 10.53 -2.77 -9.98
CA SER A 146 10.76 -2.64 -11.42
C SER A 146 12.23 -2.29 -11.65
N SER A 147 12.92 -2.97 -12.57
CA SER A 147 14.39 -2.94 -12.75
C SER A 147 15.05 -1.57 -12.99
N SER A 148 14.31 -0.46 -12.96
CA SER A 148 14.86 0.90 -13.08
C SER A 148 15.45 1.47 -11.79
N GLU A 149 15.16 0.92 -10.60
CA GLU A 149 15.65 1.48 -9.31
C GLU A 149 16.77 0.66 -8.61
N ALA A 150 17.22 -0.45 -9.18
CA ALA A 150 18.36 -1.21 -8.65
C ALA A 150 19.71 -0.46 -8.75
N THR A 151 19.79 0.65 -9.48
CA THR A 151 21.07 1.32 -9.80
C THR A 151 21.51 2.40 -8.81
N LYS A 152 20.77 2.70 -7.74
CA LYS A 152 21.14 3.81 -6.82
C LYS A 152 21.45 3.45 -5.37
N LYS A 153 21.47 2.17 -4.99
CA LYS A 153 21.91 1.74 -3.65
C LYS A 153 23.12 0.80 -3.68
N SER A 154 24.13 1.15 -4.48
CA SER A 154 25.49 0.64 -4.33
C SER A 154 26.50 1.71 -4.75
N SER A 155 26.53 2.83 -4.02
CA SER A 155 27.71 3.71 -4.01
C SER A 155 27.75 4.51 -2.71
N ARG A 156 27.99 3.81 -1.60
CA ARG A 156 28.50 4.39 -0.35
C ARG A 156 29.41 3.37 0.35
N SER A 157 30.62 3.22 -0.21
CA SER A 157 31.91 2.83 0.40
C SER A 157 32.80 2.41 -0.77
N CYS A 158 33.96 3.00 -1.07
CA CYS A 158 34.93 3.69 -0.23
C CYS A 158 35.54 4.89 -0.97
N ILE A 159 35.73 6.00 -0.25
CA ILE A 159 36.71 7.05 -0.55
C ILE A 159 37.93 6.79 0.35
N CYS A 160 39.13 6.87 -0.23
CA CYS A 160 40.47 6.94 0.40
C CYS A 160 40.90 5.72 1.23
N CYS A 161 42.12 5.18 1.14
CA CYS A 161 43.44 5.69 0.73
C CYS A 161 44.19 4.67 -0.15
#